data_AF-X1J0A4-F1
#
_entry.id   AF-X1J0A4-F1
#
_cell.length_a   1.000
_cell.length_b   1.000
_cell.length_c   1.000
_cell.angle_alpha   90.00
_cell.angle_beta   90.00
_cell.angle_gamma   90.00
#
_symmetry.space_group_name_H-M   'P 1'
#
loop_
_entity.id
_entity.type
_entity.pdbx_description
1 polymer ?
#
loop_
_entity_poly.entity_id
_entity_poly.type
_entity_poly.pdbx_seq_one_letter_code
_entity_poly.pdbx_strand_id
1 'polypeptide(L)'
;LSTLCTFQNFGSLSLGQDKLDFIQNIDLLWLKADRIEYAFEIENTTAITEAINRCTNIPPEHQTTKCIVIPEERRALLYKKVNSELLKERVAKEGWRFIYYTDLERFFNETKGRKQIQVADFKVIFQTTVELPKVEAQAILPI
;
A
#
# COMPACT_ATOMS: atom_id res chain seq x y z
N LEU A 1 10.90 -15.47 3.02
CA LEU A 1 10.64 -14.15 2.40
C LEU A 1 11.68 -13.81 1.33
N SER A 2 12.97 -14.10 1.52
CA SER A 2 14.03 -13.95 0.49
C SER A 2 13.87 -14.84 -0.75
N THR A 3 13.03 -15.87 -0.70
CA THR A 3 12.78 -16.81 -1.81
C THR A 3 11.79 -16.30 -2.87
N LEU A 4 11.06 -15.21 -2.59
CA LEU A 4 10.06 -14.62 -3.49
C LEU A 4 10.42 -13.20 -3.96
N CYS A 5 11.54 -12.65 -3.47
CA CYS A 5 12.04 -11.32 -3.82
C CYS A 5 13.25 -11.44 -4.75
N THR A 6 13.15 -10.88 -5.96
CA THR A 6 14.14 -11.10 -7.05
C THR A 6 14.91 -9.85 -7.45
N PHE A 7 15.07 -8.84 -6.59
CA PHE A 7 15.82 -7.64 -6.97
C PHE A 7 17.10 -7.49 -6.16
N GLN A 8 18.24 -7.72 -6.83
CA GLN A 8 19.57 -7.38 -6.37
C GLN A 8 20.06 -6.03 -6.90
N ASN A 9 19.37 -5.40 -7.87
CA ASN A 9 19.80 -4.13 -8.44
C ASN A 9 18.66 -3.31 -9.05
N PHE A 10 18.49 -2.07 -8.61
CA PHE A 10 17.57 -1.06 -9.17
C PHE A 10 18.13 -0.37 -10.44
N GLY A 11 19.30 -0.77 -10.92
CA GLY A 11 20.09 -0.05 -11.93
C GLY A 11 19.39 0.20 -13.27
N SER A 12 18.33 -0.53 -13.63
CA SER A 12 17.55 -0.28 -14.85
C SER A 12 16.47 0.80 -14.69
N LEU A 13 16.09 1.16 -13.45
CA LEU A 13 14.97 2.08 -13.20
C LEU A 13 15.36 3.57 -13.27
N SER A 14 16.62 3.90 -13.57
CA SER A 14 17.11 5.29 -13.70
C SER A 14 16.71 6.19 -12.52
N LEU A 15 16.75 5.68 -11.30
CA LEU A 15 16.35 6.40 -10.08
C LEU A 15 17.54 7.21 -9.53
N GLY A 16 17.28 8.44 -9.08
CA GLY A 16 18.25 9.23 -8.32
C GLY A 16 18.63 8.57 -7.00
N GLN A 17 19.89 8.71 -6.58
CA GLN A 17 20.43 8.04 -5.39
C GLN A 17 19.68 8.42 -4.10
N ASP A 18 19.21 9.66 -4.00
CA ASP A 18 18.40 10.20 -2.91
C ASP A 18 17.03 9.51 -2.78
N LYS A 19 16.44 9.09 -3.91
CA LYS A 19 15.15 8.36 -3.93
C LYS A 19 15.34 6.88 -3.65
N LEU A 20 16.48 6.31 -4.02
CA LEU A 20 16.78 4.89 -3.79
C LEU A 20 16.74 4.55 -2.30
N ASP A 21 17.21 5.45 -1.43
CA ASP A 21 17.19 5.24 0.02
C ASP A 21 15.77 5.03 0.57
N PHE A 22 14.78 5.70 -0.01
CA PHE A 22 13.38 5.50 0.36
C PHE A 22 12.79 4.25 -0.29
N ILE A 23 13.02 4.07 -1.59
CA ILE A 23 12.40 3.02 -2.40
C ILE A 23 12.88 1.62 -2.00
N GLN A 24 14.15 1.47 -1.63
CA GLN A 24 14.71 0.18 -1.19
C GLN A 24 14.12 -0.33 0.13
N ASN A 25 13.49 0.57 0.91
CA ASN A 25 12.86 0.26 2.19
C ASN A 25 11.35 0.00 2.06
N ILE A 26 10.82 -0.10 0.83
CA ILE A 26 9.44 -0.51 0.58
C ILE A 26 9.35 -2.03 0.64
N ASP A 27 8.38 -2.56 1.39
CA ASP A 27 8.29 -4.00 1.69
C ASP A 27 8.14 -4.87 0.43
N LEU A 28 7.36 -4.43 -0.57
CA LEU A 28 7.20 -5.14 -1.83
C LEU A 28 7.00 -4.19 -3.01
N LEU A 29 7.79 -4.40 -4.07
CA LEU A 29 7.64 -3.73 -5.35
C LEU A 29 7.31 -4.75 -6.44
N TRP A 30 6.28 -4.45 -7.23
CA TRP A 30 5.94 -5.23 -8.42
C TRP A 30 6.39 -4.49 -9.66
N LEU A 31 7.39 -5.04 -10.36
CA LEU A 31 7.92 -4.45 -11.58
C LEU A 31 7.27 -5.06 -12.82
N LYS A 32 7.03 -4.22 -13.82
CA LYS A 32 6.59 -4.65 -15.15
C LYS A 32 7.37 -3.88 -16.20
N ALA A 33 8.23 -4.58 -16.94
CA ALA A 33 9.27 -3.93 -17.75
C ALA A 33 10.09 -2.97 -16.88
N ASP A 34 10.29 -1.73 -17.33
CA ASP A 34 11.13 -0.72 -16.65
C ASP A 34 10.31 0.22 -15.75
N ARG A 35 9.19 -0.26 -15.18
CA ARG A 35 8.39 0.53 -14.23
C ARG A 35 7.98 -0.24 -12.98
N ILE A 36 7.89 0.50 -11.88
CA ILE A 36 7.27 0.06 -10.64
C ILE A 36 5.75 0.20 -10.81
N GLU A 37 5.06 -0.92 -11.07
CA GLU A 37 3.61 -0.89 -11.31
C GLU A 37 2.81 -0.87 -9.99
N TYR A 38 3.30 -1.58 -8.97
CA TYR A 38 2.74 -1.56 -7.62
C TYR A 38 3.83 -1.44 -6.55
N ALA A 39 3.48 -0.77 -5.46
CA ALA A 39 4.27 -0.70 -4.25
C ALA A 39 3.35 -1.04 -3.06
N PHE A 40 3.78 -1.96 -2.20
CA PHE A 40 3.03 -2.39 -1.02
C PHE A 40 3.86 -2.17 0.23
N GLU A 41 3.22 -1.60 1.24
CA GLU A 41 3.73 -1.46 2.60
C GLU A 41 2.87 -2.33 3.51
N ILE A 42 3.50 -3.23 4.26
CA ILE A 42 2.85 -4.20 5.14
C ILE A 42 2.92 -3.66 6.57
N GLU A 43 1.84 -3.04 6.99
CA GLU A 43 1.73 -2.37 8.29
C GLU A 43 1.52 -3.38 9.43
N ASN A 44 2.62 -3.92 9.93
CA ASN A 44 2.71 -4.55 11.26
C ASN A 44 3.71 -3.81 12.15
N THR A 45 4.86 -3.42 11.58
CA THR A 45 6.01 -2.84 12.30
C THR A 45 6.34 -1.40 11.88
N THR A 46 5.81 -0.95 10.74
CA THR A 46 6.02 0.39 10.19
C THR A 46 5.00 1.39 10.77
N ALA A 47 5.31 2.69 10.72
CA ALA A 47 4.33 3.75 10.93
C ALA A 47 3.75 4.20 9.58
N ILE A 48 2.42 4.22 9.45
CA ILE A 48 1.67 4.64 8.23
C ILE A 48 2.23 5.90 7.55
N THR A 49 2.69 6.89 8.32
CA THR A 49 3.29 8.12 7.76
C THR A 49 4.59 7.85 7.01
N GLU A 50 5.44 6.96 7.52
CA GLU A 50 6.69 6.57 6.87
C GLU A 50 6.44 5.73 5.61
N ALA A 51 5.47 4.81 5.66
CA ALA A 51 5.01 4.08 4.47
C ALA A 51 4.58 5.03 3.34
N ILE A 52 3.81 6.08 3.68
CA ILE A 52 3.41 7.08 2.69
C ILE A 52 4.62 7.87 2.17
N ASN A 53 5.50 8.33 3.06
CA ASN A 53 6.69 9.08 2.67
C ASN A 53 7.62 8.27 1.75
N ARG A 54 7.85 6.98 2.02
CA ARG A 54 8.68 6.13 1.17
C ARG A 54 8.10 5.97 -0.23
N CYS A 55 6.83 5.60 -0.33
CA CYS A 55 6.20 5.39 -1.63
C CYS A 55 6.02 6.69 -2.42
N THR A 56 5.85 7.86 -1.78
CA THR A 56 5.77 9.16 -2.48
C THR A 56 7.09 9.56 -3.15
N ASN A 57 8.22 8.98 -2.75
CA ASN A 57 9.50 9.18 -3.44
C ASN A 57 9.58 8.43 -4.79
N ILE A 58 8.65 7.51 -5.07
CA ILE A 58 8.56 6.87 -6.38
C ILE A 58 8.21 7.93 -7.43
N PRO A 59 9.02 8.09 -8.48
CA PRO A 59 8.75 9.09 -9.51
C PRO A 59 7.38 8.91 -10.21
N PRO A 60 6.63 10.01 -10.48
CA PRO A 60 5.29 9.94 -11.07
C PRO A 60 5.22 9.21 -12.43
N GLU A 61 6.30 9.22 -13.21
CA GLU A 61 6.41 8.55 -14.52
C GLU A 61 6.19 7.03 -14.45
N HIS A 62 6.44 6.41 -13.29
CA HIS A 62 6.14 4.99 -13.09
C HIS A 62 4.64 4.71 -12.97
N GLN A 63 3.81 5.72 -12.68
CA GLN A 63 2.36 5.60 -12.50
C GLN A 63 1.99 4.50 -11.49
N THR A 64 2.78 4.40 -10.43
CA THR A 64 2.70 3.32 -9.45
C THR A 64 1.40 3.38 -8.65
N THR A 65 0.72 2.23 -8.55
CA THR A 65 -0.36 2.05 -7.57
C THR A 65 0.25 1.76 -6.21
N LYS A 66 -0.02 2.64 -5.24
CA LYS A 66 0.53 2.54 -3.88
C LYS A 66 -0.50 1.90 -2.95
N CYS A 67 -0.08 0.89 -2.21
CA CYS A 67 -0.95 0.07 -1.37
C CYS A 67 -0.42 0.03 0.06
N ILE A 68 -1.31 0.19 1.04
CA ILE A 68 -1.04 -0.16 2.43
C ILE A 68 -1.84 -1.44 2.74
N VAL A 69 -1.14 -2.48 3.18
CA VAL A 69 -1.74 -3.72 3.66
C VAL A 69 -1.68 -3.71 5.18
N ILE A 70 -2.82 -3.74 5.85
CA ILE A 70 -2.91 -3.42 7.28
C ILE A 70 -3.92 -4.30 7.99
N PRO A 71 -3.70 -4.68 9.25
CA PRO A 71 -4.69 -5.44 9.99
C PRO A 71 -5.87 -4.55 10.41
N GLU A 72 -7.03 -5.17 10.60
CA GLU A 72 -8.31 -4.51 10.84
C GLU A 72 -8.31 -3.68 12.12
N GLU A 73 -7.65 -4.13 13.18
CA GLU A 73 -7.58 -3.42 14.46
C GLU A 73 -6.86 -2.06 14.35
N ARG A 74 -6.05 -1.85 13.30
CA ARG A 74 -5.38 -0.57 13.03
C ARG A 74 -6.18 0.34 12.10
N ARG A 75 -7.41 -0.02 11.72
CA ARG A 75 -8.30 0.77 10.86
C ARG A 75 -8.53 2.18 11.39
N ALA A 76 -8.78 2.34 12.69
CA ALA A 76 -8.99 3.67 13.29
C ALA A 76 -7.74 4.55 13.20
N LEU A 77 -6.56 3.97 13.44
CA LEU A 77 -5.27 4.66 13.28
C LEU A 77 -5.04 5.08 11.83
N LEU A 78 -5.30 4.17 10.89
CA LEU A 78 -5.23 4.46 9.46
C LEU A 78 -6.15 5.61 9.08
N TYR A 79 -7.43 5.53 9.46
CA TYR A 79 -8.42 6.57 9.22
C TYR A 79 -7.93 7.93 9.71
N LYS A 80 -7.45 8.01 10.96
CA LYS A 80 -6.94 9.24 11.55
C LYS A 80 -5.75 9.80 10.77
N LYS A 81 -4.83 8.94 10.32
CA LYS A 81 -3.61 9.36 9.60
C LYS A 81 -3.93 9.81 8.17
N VAL A 82 -4.69 9.03 7.41
CA VAL A 82 -4.99 9.35 6.01
C VAL A 82 -5.95 10.54 5.88
N ASN A 83 -6.73 10.86 6.92
CA ASN A 83 -7.58 12.05 6.95
C ASN A 83 -6.93 13.24 7.67
N SER A 84 -5.67 13.11 8.13
CA SER A 84 -4.96 14.23 8.73
C SER A 84 -4.61 15.30 7.69
N GLU A 85 -4.52 16.56 8.12
CA GLU A 85 -4.18 17.70 7.26
C GLU A 85 -2.89 17.48 6.46
N LEU A 86 -1.92 16.79 7.07
CA LEU A 86 -0.62 16.53 6.44
C LEU A 86 -0.67 15.52 5.29
N LEU A 87 -1.66 14.60 5.27
CA LEU A 87 -1.66 13.45 4.38
C LEU A 87 -2.89 13.36 3.48
N LYS A 88 -4.02 13.96 3.86
CA LYS A 88 -5.31 13.81 3.17
C LYS A 88 -5.24 14.15 1.68
N GLU A 89 -4.69 15.31 1.35
CA GLU A 89 -4.58 15.73 -0.05
C GLU A 89 -3.66 14.81 -0.85
N ARG A 90 -2.54 14.40 -0.24
CA ARG A 90 -1.56 13.51 -0.89
C ARG A 90 -2.16 12.13 -1.15
N VAL A 91 -2.81 11.55 -0.15
CA VAL A 91 -3.48 10.24 -0.24
C VAL A 91 -4.53 10.25 -1.36
N ALA A 92 -5.34 11.31 -1.42
CA ALA A 92 -6.36 11.47 -2.44
C ALA A 92 -5.76 11.67 -3.84
N LYS A 93 -4.81 12.59 -3.99
CA LYS A 93 -4.15 12.92 -5.27
C LYS A 93 -3.40 11.75 -5.86
N GLU A 94 -2.71 10.97 -5.03
CA GLU A 94 -1.92 9.83 -5.47
C GLU A 94 -2.74 8.53 -5.58
N GLY A 95 -4.02 8.56 -5.22
CA GLY A 95 -4.92 7.42 -5.40
C GLY A 95 -4.45 6.18 -4.64
N TRP A 96 -4.13 6.35 -3.36
CA TRP A 96 -3.72 5.22 -2.51
C TRP A 96 -4.81 4.14 -2.42
N ARG A 97 -4.36 2.91 -2.18
CA ARG A 97 -5.21 1.73 -1.95
C ARG A 97 -4.93 1.15 -0.58
N PHE A 98 -5.97 0.63 0.05
CA PHE A 98 -5.89 0.00 1.35
C PHE A 98 -6.41 -1.43 1.22
N ILE A 99 -5.69 -2.38 1.80
CA ILE A 99 -6.03 -3.79 1.77
C ILE A 99 -5.98 -4.27 3.21
N TYR A 100 -7.08 -4.84 3.71
CA TYR A 100 -7.07 -5.42 5.04
C TYR A 100 -6.63 -6.88 5.02
N TYR A 101 -6.08 -7.35 6.14
CA TYR A 101 -5.55 -8.71 6.25
C TYR A 101 -6.63 -9.76 6.00
N THR A 102 -7.85 -9.58 6.52
CA THR A 102 -8.96 -10.51 6.26
C THR A 102 -9.36 -10.55 4.80
N ASP A 103 -9.33 -9.42 4.09
CA ASP A 103 -9.65 -9.36 2.66
C ASP A 103 -8.56 -10.09 1.84
N LEU A 104 -7.29 -9.89 2.20
CA LEU A 104 -6.16 -10.57 1.56
C LEU A 104 -6.16 -12.08 1.84
N GLU A 105 -6.44 -12.48 3.08
CA GLU A 105 -6.52 -13.89 3.48
C GLU A 105 -7.69 -14.59 2.79
N ARG A 106 -8.86 -13.94 2.72
CA ARG A 106 -10.02 -14.45 1.97
C ARG A 106 -9.65 -14.65 0.50
N PHE A 107 -9.08 -13.62 -0.13
CA PHE A 107 -8.65 -13.69 -1.53
C PHE A 107 -7.65 -14.83 -1.76
N PHE A 108 -6.64 -14.97 -0.91
CA PHE A 108 -5.67 -16.07 -0.99
C PHE A 108 -6.37 -17.43 -0.88
N ASN A 109 -7.26 -17.61 0.10
CA ASN A 109 -7.96 -18.89 0.30
C ASN A 109 -8.84 -19.28 -0.89
N GLU A 110 -9.47 -18.31 -1.55
CA GLU A 110 -10.30 -18.52 -2.75
C GLU A 110 -9.48 -18.77 -4.02
N THR A 111 -8.21 -18.38 -4.04
CA THR A 111 -7.36 -18.40 -5.25
C THR A 111 -6.16 -19.32 -5.17
N LYS A 112 -5.76 -19.82 -3.99
CA LYS A 112 -4.55 -20.63 -3.77
C LYS A 112 -4.42 -21.90 -4.63
N GLY A 113 -5.54 -22.44 -5.13
CA GLY A 113 -5.55 -23.58 -6.05
C GLY A 113 -5.39 -23.21 -7.54
N ARG A 114 -5.45 -21.91 -7.87
CA ARG A 114 -5.34 -21.42 -9.24
C ARG A 114 -3.86 -21.32 -9.64
N LYS A 115 -3.54 -21.73 -10.86
CA LYS A 115 -2.17 -21.61 -11.41
C LYS A 115 -1.78 -20.18 -11.74
N GLN A 116 -2.77 -19.32 -11.98
CA GLN A 116 -2.58 -17.92 -12.34
C GLN A 116 -3.74 -17.09 -11.80
N ILE A 117 -3.43 -15.85 -11.44
CA ILE A 117 -4.37 -14.83 -10.98
C ILE A 117 -4.22 -13.62 -11.90
N GLN A 118 -5.32 -13.02 -12.33
CA GLN A 118 -5.27 -11.79 -13.10
C GLN A 118 -5.21 -10.59 -12.15
N VAL A 119 -4.55 -9.51 -12.58
CA VAL A 119 -4.50 -8.25 -11.80
C VAL A 119 -5.91 -7.73 -11.50
N ALA A 120 -6.85 -7.93 -12.43
CA ALA A 120 -8.25 -7.56 -12.22
C ALA A 120 -8.88 -8.29 -11.03
N ASP A 121 -8.56 -9.58 -10.83
CA ASP A 121 -9.05 -10.36 -9.70
C ASP A 121 -8.53 -9.79 -8.38
N PHE A 122 -7.25 -9.40 -8.35
CA PHE A 122 -6.62 -8.86 -7.14
C PHE A 122 -7.12 -7.45 -6.79
N LYS A 123 -7.49 -6.64 -7.79
CA LYS A 123 -8.02 -5.29 -7.56
C LYS A 123 -9.37 -5.28 -6.83
N VAL A 124 -10.08 -6.41 -6.78
CA VAL A 124 -11.37 -6.52 -6.08
C VAL A 124 -11.23 -6.28 -4.58
N ILE A 125 -10.08 -6.57 -3.98
CA ILE A 125 -9.85 -6.34 -2.55
C ILE A 125 -9.28 -4.95 -2.22
N PHE A 126 -9.16 -4.06 -3.20
CA PHE A 126 -8.60 -2.73 -2.99
C PHE A 126 -9.68 -1.76 -2.52
N GLN A 127 -9.48 -1.19 -1.34
CA GLN A 127 -10.30 -0.09 -0.84
C GLN A 127 -9.65 1.24 -1.22
N THR A 128 -10.47 2.19 -1.69
CA THR A 128 -10.02 3.55 -2.06
C THR A 128 -10.29 4.57 -0.96
N THR A 129 -11.18 4.23 -0.04
CA THR A 129 -11.51 5.01 1.15
C THR A 129 -11.28 4.16 2.39
N VAL A 130 -11.02 4.83 3.51
CA VAL A 130 -11.00 4.19 4.82
C VAL A 130 -12.24 4.66 5.54
N GLU A 131 -13.14 3.74 5.85
CA GLU A 131 -14.34 4.02 6.62
C GLU A 131 -14.20 3.43 8.03
N LEU A 132 -14.68 4.18 9.03
CA LEU A 132 -14.74 3.68 10.40
C LEU A 132 -15.92 2.72 10.58
N PRO A 133 -15.80 1.70 11.44
CA PRO A 133 -16.94 0.91 11.88
C PRO A 133 -17.98 1.82 12.55
N LYS A 134 -19.27 1.55 12.33
CA LYS A 134 -20.38 2.36 12.87
C LYS A 134 -20.32 2.59 14.39
N VAL A 135 -19.75 1.64 15.13
CA VAL A 135 -19.58 1.71 16.60
C VAL A 135 -18.55 2.77 17.01
N GLU A 136 -17.47 2.93 16.23
CA GLU A 136 -16.40 3.91 16.53
C GLU A 136 -16.75 5.31 16.00
N ALA A 137 -17.51 5.41 14.91
CA ALA A 137 -17.95 6.70 14.36
C ALA A 137 -18.81 7.51 15.36
N GLN A 138 -19.55 6.82 16.24
CA GLN A 138 -20.36 7.46 17.29
C GLN A 138 -19.53 7.98 18.48
N ALA A 139 -18.33 7.43 18.71
CA ALA A 139 -17.46 7.82 19.83
C ALA A 139 -16.54 9.02 19.50
N ILE A 140 -16.51 9.48 18.25
CA ILE A 140 -15.63 10.57 17.77
C ILE A 140 -16.41 11.90 17.61
N LEU A 141 -17.72 11.89 17.77
CA LEU A 141 -18.50 13.13 17.80
C LEU A 141 -18.21 13.86 19.12
N PRO A 142 -17.73 15.12 19.10
CA PRO A 142 -17.61 15.90 20.32
C PRO A 142 -19.01 16.15 20.88
N ILE A 143 -19.16 15.95 22.19
CA ILE A 143 -20.32 16.38 22.97
C ILE A 143 -20.44 17.90 22.90
#